data_AF-A0A661ML12-F1
#
_entry.id   AF-A0A661ML12-F1
#
_cell.length_a   1.000
_cell.length_b   1.000
_cell.length_c   1.000
_cell.angle_alpha   90.00
_cell.angle_beta   90.00
_cell.angle_gamma   90.00
#
_symmetry.space_group_name_H-M   'P 1'
#
loop_
_entity.id
_entity.type
_entity.pdbx_description
1 polymer ?
#
loop_
_entity_poly.entity_id
_entity_poly.type
_entity_poly.pdbx_seq_one_letter_code
_entity_poly.pdbx_strand_id
1 'polypeptide(L)'
;MPEPLPTKRRGGLGVLLLAAALGLGAYAFITTGGLDAVRRPAAPVATPAASGVIDVTVTPADAQIFVFVGRGPAVAAGLPVDRPHEFIVFDRGLRPSRAIVTESATWTTTDNGLLYELAVQAQAATAPSDALDFGNPETTPVSTKAGDVGAIRIITNPQGAKVYRFIGVGPTAQIPAASIHEGQEVLVYHPEHETRRAVIGPSDWQAAAGPGTHRASLQVQLPALSASVVPETPEN
;
A
#
# COMPACT_ATOMS: atom_id res chain seq x y z
N MET A 1 -63.04 65.87 -36.52
CA MET A 1 -61.96 65.39 -37.41
C MET A 1 -60.94 64.67 -36.53
N PRO A 2 -60.70 63.36 -36.73
CA PRO A 2 -59.79 62.59 -35.88
C PRO A 2 -58.35 62.61 -36.40
N GLU A 3 -57.43 62.59 -35.44
CA GLU A 3 -55.97 62.73 -35.51
C GLU A 3 -55.28 61.40 -35.90
N PRO A 4 -54.19 61.42 -36.71
CA PRO A 4 -53.51 60.19 -37.12
C PRO A 4 -52.44 59.75 -36.10
N LEU A 5 -52.47 58.46 -35.74
CA LEU A 5 -51.49 57.83 -34.85
C LEU A 5 -50.16 57.47 -35.57
N PRO A 6 -49.00 57.61 -34.89
CA PRO A 6 -47.70 57.28 -35.46
C PRO A 6 -47.32 55.79 -35.33
N THR A 7 -46.60 55.31 -36.33
CA THR A 7 -46.10 53.94 -36.52
C THR A 7 -44.85 53.66 -35.67
N LYS A 8 -44.87 52.57 -34.91
CA LYS A 8 -43.77 52.15 -34.01
C LYS A 8 -42.78 51.25 -34.75
N ARG A 9 -41.58 51.76 -35.07
CA ARG A 9 -40.43 50.97 -35.57
C ARG A 9 -39.84 50.13 -34.43
N ARG A 10 -39.80 48.81 -34.59
CA ARG A 10 -39.01 47.86 -33.79
C ARG A 10 -37.88 47.31 -34.66
N GLY A 11 -36.62 47.50 -34.23
CA GLY A 11 -35.48 46.86 -34.86
C GLY A 11 -34.18 47.52 -34.42
N GLY A 12 -33.51 46.96 -33.40
CA GLY A 12 -32.23 47.49 -32.93
C GLY A 12 -31.64 46.86 -31.66
N LEU A 13 -32.36 45.97 -30.97
CA LEU A 13 -31.85 45.37 -29.72
C LEU A 13 -31.17 44.00 -29.90
N GLY A 14 -31.41 43.30 -31.01
CA GLY A 14 -30.92 41.93 -31.20
C GLY A 14 -29.42 41.81 -31.49
N VAL A 15 -28.81 42.85 -32.08
CA VAL A 15 -27.40 42.79 -32.52
C VAL A 15 -26.42 43.09 -31.37
N LEU A 16 -26.82 43.86 -30.36
CA LEU A 16 -25.95 44.21 -29.24
C LEU A 16 -25.77 43.08 -28.20
N LEU A 17 -26.73 42.14 -28.11
CA LEU A 17 -26.63 41.02 -27.15
C LEU A 17 -25.68 39.91 -27.60
N LEU A 18 -25.45 39.75 -28.91
CA LEU A 18 -24.57 38.68 -29.42
C LEU A 18 -23.07 39.01 -29.23
N ALA A 19 -22.70 40.29 -29.23
CA ALA A 19 -21.31 40.72 -29.02
C ALA A 19 -20.84 40.60 -27.56
N ALA A 20 -21.74 40.79 -26.59
CA ALA A 20 -21.39 40.70 -25.16
C ALA A 20 -21.15 39.25 -24.69
N ALA A 21 -21.84 38.26 -25.28
CA ALA A 21 -21.71 36.86 -24.90
C ALA A 21 -20.36 36.23 -25.34
N LEU A 22 -19.82 36.65 -26.49
CA LEU A 22 -18.52 36.15 -26.98
C LEU A 22 -17.32 36.74 -26.23
N GLY A 23 -17.42 37.98 -25.74
CA GLY A 23 -16.36 38.62 -24.96
C GLY A 23 -16.15 38.00 -23.57
N LEU A 24 -17.24 37.58 -22.90
CA LEU A 24 -17.18 36.97 -21.57
C LEU A 24 -16.61 35.53 -21.59
N GLY A 25 -16.90 34.75 -22.64
CA GLY A 25 -16.36 33.40 -22.79
C GLY A 25 -14.84 33.39 -22.98
N ALA A 26 -14.30 34.33 -23.76
CA ALA A 26 -12.86 34.43 -24.01
C ALA A 26 -12.07 34.92 -22.78
N TYR A 27 -12.64 35.84 -21.99
CA TYR A 27 -11.96 36.35 -20.80
C TYR A 27 -11.90 35.30 -19.67
N ALA A 28 -12.98 34.53 -19.46
CA ALA A 28 -13.00 33.47 -18.45
C ALA A 28 -12.00 32.34 -18.75
N PHE A 29 -11.73 32.03 -20.02
CA PHE A 29 -10.79 30.98 -20.42
C PHE A 29 -9.31 31.40 -20.21
N ILE A 30 -9.01 32.70 -20.32
CA ILE A 30 -7.66 33.24 -20.12
C ILE A 30 -7.35 33.42 -18.63
N THR A 31 -8.31 33.86 -17.82
CA THR A 31 -8.09 34.11 -16.38
C THR A 31 -8.08 32.85 -15.51
N THR A 32 -8.55 31.70 -16.02
CA THR A 32 -8.57 30.41 -15.30
C THR A 32 -7.39 29.48 -15.64
N GLY A 33 -6.42 29.93 -16.44
CA GLY A 33 -5.19 29.17 -16.70
C GLY A 33 -5.33 28.02 -17.70
N GLY A 34 -6.41 27.98 -18.50
CA GLY A 34 -6.65 26.91 -19.49
C GLY A 34 -5.56 26.78 -20.56
N LEU A 35 -4.86 27.87 -20.89
CA LEU A 35 -3.75 27.84 -21.86
C LEU A 35 -2.45 27.28 -21.28
N ASP A 36 -2.22 27.41 -19.96
CA ASP A 36 -1.05 26.81 -19.30
C ASP A 36 -1.20 25.28 -19.16
N ALA A 37 -2.43 24.78 -19.05
CA ALA A 37 -2.71 23.35 -19.04
C ALA A 37 -2.40 22.66 -20.40
N VAL A 38 -2.62 23.36 -21.52
CA VAL A 38 -2.34 22.84 -22.87
C VAL A 38 -0.84 22.90 -23.21
N ARG A 39 -0.09 23.78 -22.55
CA ARG A 39 1.36 23.96 -22.79
C ARG A 39 2.27 23.29 -21.78
N ARG A 40 1.73 22.70 -20.71
CA ARG A 40 2.53 21.94 -19.77
C ARG A 40 3.07 20.71 -20.49
N PRO A 41 4.39 20.60 -20.74
CA PRO A 41 4.94 19.40 -21.33
C PRO A 41 4.52 18.21 -20.46
N ALA A 42 4.05 17.14 -21.11
CA ALA A 42 3.74 15.90 -20.41
C ALA A 42 4.93 15.56 -19.53
N ALA A 43 4.70 15.40 -18.23
CA ALA A 43 5.76 15.00 -17.32
C ALA A 43 6.40 13.72 -17.89
N PRO A 44 7.73 13.65 -17.97
CA PRO A 44 8.38 12.45 -18.49
C PRO A 44 7.89 11.26 -17.67
N VAL A 45 7.36 10.25 -18.37
CA VAL A 45 6.94 8.99 -17.74
C VAL A 45 8.19 8.42 -17.08
N ALA A 46 8.19 8.38 -15.74
CA ALA A 46 9.31 7.87 -14.98
C ALA A 46 9.61 6.44 -15.45
N THR A 47 10.87 6.16 -15.79
CA THR A 47 11.31 4.80 -16.08
C THR A 47 10.98 3.93 -14.85
N PRO A 48 10.36 2.75 -15.03
CA PRO A 48 10.09 1.85 -13.91
C PRO A 48 11.37 1.59 -13.14
N ALA A 49 11.32 1.72 -11.81
CA ALA A 49 12.46 1.38 -10.98
C ALA A 49 12.85 -0.08 -11.22
N ALA A 50 14.14 -0.38 -11.19
CA ALA A 50 14.61 -1.75 -11.28
C ALA A 50 14.03 -2.56 -10.11
N SER A 51 13.38 -3.69 -10.42
CA SER A 51 12.70 -4.56 -9.45
C SER A 51 13.46 -5.87 -9.27
N GLY A 52 13.04 -6.66 -8.27
CA GLY A 52 13.68 -7.93 -7.99
C GLY A 52 12.86 -8.86 -7.10
N VAL A 53 13.44 -10.01 -6.79
CA VAL A 53 12.85 -11.01 -5.88
C VAL A 53 13.84 -11.33 -4.75
N ILE A 54 13.36 -11.32 -3.51
CA ILE A 54 14.12 -11.77 -2.35
C ILE A 54 13.73 -13.22 -2.08
N ASP A 55 14.69 -14.14 -2.16
CA ASP A 55 14.53 -15.51 -1.68
C ASP A 55 14.84 -15.55 -0.18
N VAL A 56 13.82 -15.84 0.64
CA VAL A 56 13.95 -15.91 2.10
C VAL A 56 13.98 -17.37 2.52
N THR A 57 14.94 -17.74 3.37
CA THR A 57 14.99 -19.03 4.07
C THR A 57 14.94 -18.78 5.57
N VAL A 58 14.07 -19.49 6.29
CA VAL A 58 13.86 -19.30 7.72
C VAL A 58 14.00 -20.61 8.50
N THR A 59 14.43 -20.49 9.75
CA THR A 59 14.46 -21.59 10.73
C THR A 59 13.95 -21.05 12.07
N PRO A 60 12.92 -21.64 12.70
CA PRO A 60 12.24 -22.90 12.33
C PRO A 60 11.37 -22.81 11.08
N ALA A 61 11.01 -23.96 10.51
CA ALA A 61 10.31 -24.05 9.22
C ALA A 61 8.87 -23.53 9.27
N ASP A 62 8.25 -23.48 10.43
CA ASP A 62 6.88 -23.00 10.65
C ASP A 62 6.82 -21.53 11.09
N ALA A 63 7.92 -20.78 10.99
CA ALA A 63 7.93 -19.35 11.26
C ALA A 63 7.12 -18.56 10.22
N GLN A 64 6.35 -17.58 10.68
CA GLN A 64 5.61 -16.62 9.85
C GLN A 64 6.55 -15.54 9.30
N ILE A 65 6.40 -15.21 8.03
CA ILE A 65 7.22 -14.25 7.30
C ILE A 65 6.35 -13.07 6.89
N PHE A 66 6.83 -11.86 7.18
CA PHE A 66 6.16 -10.62 6.83
C PHE A 66 7.13 -9.65 6.14
N VAL A 67 6.62 -8.84 5.22
CA VAL A 67 7.36 -7.73 4.61
C VAL A 67 6.81 -6.40 5.10
N PHE A 68 7.69 -5.45 5.41
CA PHE A 68 7.31 -4.11 5.80
C PHE A 68 6.72 -3.35 4.61
N VAL A 69 5.53 -2.78 4.80
CA VAL A 69 4.84 -1.96 3.80
C VAL A 69 5.11 -0.48 4.03
N GLY A 70 5.13 -0.06 5.30
CA GLY A 70 5.28 1.35 5.66
C GLY A 70 4.71 1.67 7.04
N ARG A 71 4.62 2.95 7.36
CA ARG A 71 3.92 3.46 8.55
C ARG A 71 2.58 4.04 8.14
N GLY A 72 1.52 3.73 8.88
CA GLY A 72 0.16 4.14 8.53
C GLY A 72 -0.03 5.67 8.52
N PRO A 73 -0.76 6.24 7.54
CA PRO A 73 -1.35 5.56 6.38
C PRO A 73 -0.29 5.05 5.39
N ALA A 74 -0.43 3.79 4.95
CA ALA A 74 0.51 3.10 4.06
C ALA A 74 -0.22 2.49 2.85
N VAL A 75 0.51 2.25 1.75
CA VAL A 75 -0.06 1.67 0.53
C VAL A 75 0.73 0.43 0.13
N ALA A 76 0.05 -0.70 -0.03
CA ALA A 76 0.58 -1.90 -0.66
C ALA A 76 0.00 -2.02 -2.08
N ALA A 77 0.85 -1.86 -3.10
CA ALA A 77 0.44 -1.86 -4.51
C ALA A 77 0.79 -3.18 -5.22
N GLY A 78 0.22 -3.38 -6.41
CA GLY A 78 0.51 -4.55 -7.26
C GLY A 78 -0.02 -5.86 -6.68
N LEU A 79 -1.10 -5.79 -5.90
CA LEU A 79 -1.68 -6.93 -5.21
C LEU A 79 -2.78 -7.59 -6.06
N PRO A 80 -2.78 -8.91 -6.28
CA PRO A 80 -3.87 -9.59 -6.97
C PRO A 80 -5.21 -9.35 -6.28
N VAL A 81 -6.23 -8.92 -7.02
CA VAL A 81 -7.53 -8.54 -6.41
C VAL A 81 -8.44 -9.74 -6.11
N ASP A 82 -8.14 -10.90 -6.69
CA ASP A 82 -8.87 -12.17 -6.61
C ASP A 82 -8.37 -13.09 -5.48
N ARG A 83 -7.69 -12.52 -4.47
CA ARG A 83 -7.03 -13.29 -3.41
C ARG A 83 -7.16 -12.56 -2.08
N PRO A 84 -7.19 -13.30 -0.96
CA PRO A 84 -7.13 -12.66 0.34
C PRO A 84 -5.74 -12.08 0.60
N HIS A 85 -5.68 -10.93 1.28
CA HIS A 85 -4.44 -10.32 1.75
C HIS A 85 -4.50 -10.10 3.25
N GLU A 86 -3.38 -10.37 3.91
CA GLU A 86 -3.29 -10.30 5.36
C GLU A 86 -2.19 -9.34 5.78
N PHE A 87 -2.51 -8.52 6.77
CA PHE A 87 -1.65 -7.48 7.29
C PHE A 87 -1.59 -7.55 8.81
N ILE A 88 -0.43 -7.21 9.36
CA ILE A 88 -0.25 -6.96 10.78
C ILE A 88 0.13 -5.50 10.96
N VAL A 89 -0.61 -4.84 11.84
CA VAL A 89 -0.27 -3.51 12.34
C VAL A 89 0.29 -3.67 13.73
N PHE A 90 1.54 -3.23 13.92
CA PHE A 90 2.17 -3.23 15.23
C PHE A 90 3.12 -2.04 15.37
N ASP A 91 3.33 -1.58 16.60
CA ASP A 91 4.42 -0.67 16.95
C ASP A 91 4.73 -0.80 18.44
N ARG A 92 5.74 -0.10 18.94
CA ARG A 92 6.13 -0.13 20.34
C ARG A 92 4.94 0.22 21.25
N GLY A 93 4.62 -0.69 22.16
CA GLY A 93 3.53 -0.51 23.14
C GLY A 93 2.13 -0.81 22.60
N LEU A 94 2.01 -1.31 21.37
CA LEU A 94 0.75 -1.78 20.80
C LEU A 94 0.71 -3.31 20.77
N ARG A 95 -0.48 -3.87 20.97
CA ARG A 95 -0.78 -5.26 20.64
C ARG A 95 -0.88 -5.39 19.11
N PRO A 96 -0.19 -6.37 18.49
CA PRO A 96 -0.33 -6.63 17.05
C PRO A 96 -1.80 -6.81 16.68
N SER A 97 -2.23 -6.12 15.64
CA SER A 97 -3.60 -6.19 15.12
C SER A 97 -3.57 -6.77 13.71
N ARG A 98 -4.20 -7.92 13.55
CA ARG A 98 -4.32 -8.65 12.28
C ARG A 98 -5.54 -8.16 11.52
N ALA A 99 -5.36 -7.87 10.24
CA ALA A 99 -6.41 -7.37 9.36
C ALA A 99 -6.35 -8.08 8.01
N ILE A 100 -7.52 -8.43 7.48
CA ILE A 100 -7.64 -9.27 6.28
C ILE A 100 -8.55 -8.56 5.28
N VAL A 101 -8.08 -8.49 4.04
CA VAL A 101 -8.92 -8.21 2.88
C VAL A 101 -9.31 -9.55 2.30
N THR A 102 -10.59 -9.88 2.27
CA THR A 102 -11.09 -11.18 1.77
C THR A 102 -11.07 -11.23 0.25
N GLU A 103 -11.09 -12.43 -0.33
CA GLU A 103 -11.23 -12.61 -1.79
C GLU A 103 -12.52 -11.98 -2.36
N SER A 104 -13.58 -11.92 -1.55
CA SER A 104 -14.87 -11.31 -1.89
C SER A 104 -14.93 -9.79 -1.67
N ALA A 105 -13.80 -9.15 -1.36
CA ALA A 105 -13.74 -7.72 -1.11
C ALA A 105 -14.14 -6.91 -2.35
N THR A 106 -14.95 -5.87 -2.17
CA THR A 106 -15.31 -4.94 -3.23
C THR A 106 -14.22 -3.87 -3.38
N TRP A 107 -13.59 -3.82 -4.55
CA TRP A 107 -12.57 -2.82 -4.89
C TRP A 107 -13.19 -1.62 -5.58
N THR A 108 -12.76 -0.42 -5.22
CA THR A 108 -13.18 0.84 -5.86
C THR A 108 -12.32 1.10 -7.09
N THR A 109 -12.95 1.34 -8.24
CA THR A 109 -12.22 1.80 -9.44
C THR A 109 -11.90 3.29 -9.31
N THR A 110 -10.64 3.64 -9.49
CA THR A 110 -10.13 5.02 -9.45
C THR A 110 -9.30 5.33 -10.70
N ASP A 111 -8.92 6.59 -10.91
CA ASP A 111 -8.03 6.99 -12.00
C ASP A 111 -6.65 6.30 -11.93
N ASN A 112 -6.25 5.79 -10.75
CA ASN A 112 -4.99 5.09 -10.51
C ASN A 112 -5.13 3.55 -10.47
N GLY A 113 -6.31 3.02 -10.82
CA GLY A 113 -6.62 1.59 -10.78
C GLY A 113 -7.53 1.18 -9.62
N LEU A 114 -7.55 -0.12 -9.31
CA LEU A 114 -8.38 -0.70 -8.26
C LEU A 114 -7.81 -0.39 -6.87
N LEU A 115 -8.64 0.14 -5.97
CA LEU A 115 -8.28 0.54 -4.62
C LEU A 115 -9.19 -0.11 -3.58
N TYR A 116 -8.60 -0.67 -2.54
CA TYR A 116 -9.29 -1.06 -1.32
C TYR A 116 -8.76 -0.25 -0.13
N GLU A 117 -9.66 0.34 0.67
CA GLU A 117 -9.28 1.04 1.90
C GLU A 117 -9.50 0.15 3.12
N LEU A 118 -8.41 -0.12 3.85
CA LEU A 118 -8.40 -0.97 5.03
C LEU A 118 -8.14 -0.13 6.28
N ALA A 119 -9.14 0.05 7.13
CA ALA A 119 -8.98 0.70 8.42
C ALA A 119 -8.59 -0.33 9.50
N VAL A 120 -7.52 -0.05 10.25
CA VAL A 120 -7.03 -0.94 11.31
C VAL A 120 -6.89 -0.18 12.62
N GLN A 121 -7.58 -0.67 13.65
CA GLN A 121 -7.51 -0.15 15.01
C GLN A 121 -6.59 -1.05 15.85
N ALA A 122 -5.44 -0.53 16.24
CA ALA A 122 -4.58 -1.19 17.21
C ALA A 122 -4.95 -0.83 18.64
N GLN A 123 -4.72 -1.78 19.55
CA GLN A 123 -4.93 -1.62 20.99
C GLN A 123 -3.57 -1.46 21.68
N ALA A 124 -3.55 -0.76 22.81
CA ALA A 124 -2.36 -0.72 23.67
C ALA A 124 -2.08 -2.13 24.23
N ALA A 125 -0.81 -2.52 24.29
CA ALA A 125 -0.41 -3.75 24.95
C ALA A 125 -0.53 -3.58 26.48
N THR A 126 -1.11 -4.56 27.16
CA THR A 126 -1.22 -4.57 28.63
C THR A 126 0.00 -5.20 29.30
N ALA A 127 0.65 -6.16 28.63
CA ALA A 127 1.92 -6.75 29.01
C ALA A 127 2.93 -6.76 27.84
N PRO A 128 4.25 -6.84 28.11
CA PRO A 128 5.25 -6.94 27.05
C PRO A 128 5.07 -8.15 26.12
N SER A 129 4.56 -9.27 26.65
CA SER A 129 4.23 -10.47 25.86
C SER A 129 3.16 -10.19 24.82
N ASP A 130 2.16 -9.38 25.15
CA ASP A 130 1.05 -9.06 24.25
C ASP A 130 1.51 -8.26 23.04
N ALA A 131 2.61 -7.50 23.18
CA ALA A 131 3.20 -6.73 22.08
C ALA A 131 3.90 -7.62 21.03
N LEU A 132 4.09 -8.91 21.34
CA LEU A 132 4.80 -9.87 20.49
C LEU A 132 3.93 -11.07 20.07
N ASP A 133 2.65 -11.10 20.43
CA ASP A 133 1.73 -12.15 19.95
C ASP A 133 1.06 -11.72 18.64
N PHE A 134 1.50 -12.34 17.54
CA PHE A 134 0.97 -12.06 16.20
C PHE A 134 -0.22 -12.97 15.87
N GLY A 135 -0.54 -13.97 16.70
CA GLY A 135 -1.53 -14.99 16.40
C GLY A 135 -1.16 -15.89 15.21
N ASN A 136 -2.07 -16.78 14.83
CA ASN A 136 -1.91 -17.66 13.67
C ASN A 136 -2.26 -16.93 12.36
N PRO A 137 -1.66 -17.31 11.21
CA PRO A 137 -2.11 -16.83 9.92
C PRO A 137 -3.55 -17.26 9.62
N GLU A 138 -4.31 -16.38 9.01
CA GLU A 138 -5.68 -16.67 8.56
C GLU A 138 -5.77 -16.81 7.03
N THR A 139 -4.70 -16.48 6.31
CA THR A 139 -4.61 -16.63 4.85
C THR A 139 -3.51 -17.60 4.43
N THR A 140 -3.64 -18.11 3.21
CA THR A 140 -2.59 -18.94 2.59
C THR A 140 -1.67 -18.09 1.73
N PRO A 141 -0.38 -18.46 1.60
CA PRO A 141 0.57 -17.74 0.75
C PRO A 141 0.06 -17.64 -0.69
N VAL A 142 0.07 -16.43 -1.23
CA VAL A 142 -0.45 -16.16 -2.57
C VAL A 142 0.64 -16.40 -3.62
N SER A 143 0.44 -17.38 -4.51
CA SER A 143 1.26 -17.52 -5.72
C SER A 143 1.00 -16.39 -6.70
N THR A 144 2.05 -15.87 -7.34
CA THR A 144 2.03 -14.79 -8.34
C THR A 144 1.49 -15.25 -9.70
N LYS A 145 0.25 -15.73 -9.74
CA LYS A 145 -0.43 -15.95 -11.03
C LYS A 145 -0.85 -14.61 -11.64
N ALA A 146 -0.90 -14.55 -12.96
CA ALA A 146 -1.41 -13.40 -13.69
C ALA A 146 -2.89 -13.16 -13.39
N GLY A 147 -3.27 -11.90 -13.17
CA GLY A 147 -4.61 -11.44 -12.85
C GLY A 147 -4.64 -9.93 -12.68
N ASP A 148 -5.82 -9.36 -12.45
CA ASP A 148 -5.96 -7.94 -12.14
C ASP A 148 -5.25 -7.62 -10.82
N VAL A 149 -4.56 -6.48 -10.80
CA VAL A 149 -3.85 -5.99 -9.61
C VAL A 149 -4.45 -4.68 -9.13
N GLY A 150 -4.44 -4.50 -7.82
CA GLY A 150 -4.90 -3.29 -7.14
C GLY A 150 -3.92 -2.82 -6.08
N ALA A 151 -4.34 -1.77 -5.37
CA ALA A 151 -3.65 -1.24 -4.21
C ALA A 151 -4.54 -1.30 -2.97
N ILE A 152 -3.96 -1.66 -1.83
CA ILE A 152 -4.61 -1.59 -0.53
C ILE A 152 -4.02 -0.39 0.20
N ARG A 153 -4.86 0.59 0.56
CA ARG A 153 -4.50 1.72 1.41
C ARG A 153 -4.86 1.38 2.85
N ILE A 154 -3.86 1.16 3.68
CA ILE A 154 -4.00 0.80 5.09
C ILE A 154 -3.98 2.07 5.93
N ILE A 155 -5.06 2.36 6.64
CA ILE A 155 -5.21 3.51 7.53
C ILE A 155 -5.16 2.99 8.97
N THR A 156 -4.17 3.41 9.75
CA THR A 156 -3.97 2.91 11.12
C THR A 156 -4.45 3.91 12.17
N ASN A 157 -4.98 3.39 13.27
CA ASN A 157 -5.18 4.12 14.52
C ASN A 157 -4.50 3.36 15.68
N PRO A 158 -3.45 3.91 16.34
CA PRO A 158 -2.89 5.23 16.12
C PRO A 158 -2.21 5.38 14.75
N GLN A 159 -2.11 6.63 14.28
CA GLN A 159 -1.35 6.96 13.08
C GLN A 159 0.14 6.67 13.28
N GLY A 160 0.85 6.35 12.20
CA GLY A 160 2.28 6.07 12.21
C GLY A 160 2.67 4.66 12.65
N ALA A 161 1.72 3.82 13.06
CA ALA A 161 1.97 2.42 13.38
C ALA A 161 2.56 1.68 12.18
N LYS A 162 3.46 0.72 12.42
CA LYS A 162 4.07 -0.03 11.32
C LYS A 162 3.07 -1.03 10.75
N VAL A 163 3.06 -1.14 9.43
CA VAL A 163 2.24 -2.07 8.67
C VAL A 163 3.16 -3.09 8.01
N TYR A 164 2.88 -4.36 8.21
CA TYR A 164 3.54 -5.47 7.54
C TYR A 164 2.51 -6.31 6.83
N ARG A 165 2.86 -6.83 5.66
CA ARG A 165 2.06 -7.79 4.91
C ARG A 165 2.56 -9.19 5.20
N PHE A 166 1.64 -10.11 5.48
CA PHE A 166 1.95 -11.53 5.60
C PHE A 166 2.28 -12.10 4.22
N ILE A 167 3.43 -12.78 4.14
CA ILE A 167 3.91 -13.42 2.91
C ILE A 167 3.63 -14.92 2.94
N GLY A 168 3.85 -15.55 4.09
CA GLY A 168 3.63 -16.97 4.26
C GLY A 168 4.30 -17.54 5.49
N VAL A 169 4.28 -18.87 5.57
CA VAL A 169 5.00 -19.66 6.56
C VAL A 169 6.22 -20.28 5.87
N GLY A 170 7.32 -20.45 6.60
CA GLY A 170 8.55 -21.05 6.10
C GLY A 170 8.42 -22.51 5.59
N PRO A 171 9.55 -23.17 5.28
CA PRO A 171 10.93 -22.74 5.52
C PRO A 171 11.44 -21.76 4.47
N THR A 172 10.72 -21.55 3.37
CA THR A 172 11.14 -20.69 2.26
C THR A 172 10.00 -19.82 1.76
N ALA A 173 10.31 -18.58 1.36
CA ALA A 173 9.36 -17.70 0.70
C ALA A 173 10.06 -16.84 -0.36
N GLN A 174 9.28 -16.33 -1.32
CA GLN A 174 9.73 -15.36 -2.30
C GLN A 174 8.98 -14.05 -2.11
N ILE A 175 9.72 -12.96 -1.96
CA ILE A 175 9.16 -11.62 -1.76
C ILE A 175 9.49 -10.78 -2.99
N PRO A 176 8.49 -10.41 -3.83
CA PRO A 176 8.71 -9.46 -4.90
C PRO A 176 8.97 -8.06 -4.31
N ALA A 177 10.01 -7.39 -4.79
CA ALA A 177 10.37 -6.03 -4.41
C ALA A 177 10.17 -5.08 -5.60
N ALA A 178 9.44 -3.99 -5.36
CA ALA A 178 9.16 -2.99 -6.39
C ALA A 178 10.41 -2.16 -6.76
N SER A 179 11.40 -2.09 -5.88
CA SER A 179 12.65 -1.35 -6.09
C SER A 179 13.82 -2.06 -5.43
N ILE A 180 14.93 -2.19 -6.16
CA ILE A 180 16.22 -2.66 -5.63
C ILE A 180 17.03 -1.52 -5.00
N HIS A 181 16.61 -0.27 -5.19
CA HIS A 181 17.31 0.91 -4.69
C HIS A 181 16.84 1.32 -3.28
N GLU A 182 15.81 0.66 -2.77
CA GLU A 182 15.22 0.91 -1.47
C GLU A 182 15.43 -0.28 -0.53
N GLY A 183 15.65 0.00 0.76
CA GLY A 183 15.78 -1.02 1.78
C GLY A 183 14.45 -1.76 2.01
N GLN A 184 14.49 -3.09 1.95
CA GLN A 184 13.33 -3.95 2.20
C GLN A 184 13.44 -4.55 3.61
N GLU A 185 12.54 -4.19 4.51
CA GLU A 185 12.50 -4.73 5.88
C GLU A 185 11.62 -6.00 5.92
N VAL A 186 12.17 -7.09 6.44
CA VAL A 186 11.50 -8.40 6.60
C VAL A 186 11.44 -8.73 8.09
N LEU A 187 10.27 -9.17 8.55
CA LEU A 187 10.05 -9.63 9.91
C LEU A 187 9.71 -11.11 9.89
N VAL A 188 10.35 -11.87 10.79
CA VAL A 188 10.10 -13.31 10.95
C VAL A 188 9.71 -13.58 12.40
N TYR A 189 8.59 -14.26 12.58
CA TYR A 189 7.95 -14.51 13.88
C TYR A 189 7.67 -16.00 14.08
N HIS A 190 7.86 -16.48 15.31
CA HIS A 190 7.40 -17.78 15.76
C HIS A 190 7.09 -17.69 17.26
N PRO A 191 6.00 -18.30 17.77
CA PRO A 191 5.56 -18.13 19.16
C PRO A 191 6.59 -18.58 20.21
N GLU A 192 7.35 -19.63 19.92
CA GLU A 192 8.36 -20.19 20.84
C GLU A 192 9.80 -19.67 20.60
N HIS A 193 9.99 -18.73 19.67
CA HIS A 193 11.32 -18.21 19.32
C HIS A 193 11.37 -16.68 19.35
N GLU A 194 12.57 -16.11 19.45
CA GLU A 194 12.74 -14.66 19.37
C GLU A 194 12.35 -14.14 17.99
N THR A 195 11.46 -13.15 17.92
CA THR A 195 11.15 -12.42 16.69
C THR A 195 12.40 -11.75 16.13
N ARG A 196 12.66 -11.92 14.83
CA ARG A 196 13.81 -11.31 14.15
C ARG A 196 13.36 -10.37 13.04
N ARG A 197 14.09 -9.26 12.93
CA ARG A 197 13.97 -8.31 11.83
C ARG A 197 15.27 -8.31 11.03
N ALA A 198 15.15 -8.35 9.71
CA ALA A 198 16.24 -8.22 8.77
C ALA A 198 15.95 -7.13 7.74
N VAL A 199 16.98 -6.59 7.11
CA VAL A 199 16.86 -5.58 6.06
C VAL A 199 17.73 -6.00 4.88
N ILE A 200 17.16 -5.96 3.68
CA ILE A 200 17.87 -6.11 2.41
C ILE A 200 18.09 -4.73 1.83
N GLY A 201 19.35 -4.31 1.72
CA GLY A 201 19.76 -3.02 1.16
C GLY A 201 20.15 -3.10 -0.32
N PRO A 202 20.41 -1.95 -0.96
CA PRO A 202 20.78 -1.89 -2.37
C PRO A 202 22.02 -2.72 -2.74
N SER A 203 22.95 -2.93 -1.81
CA SER A 203 24.17 -3.71 -2.02
C SER A 203 23.97 -5.24 -2.02
N ASP A 204 22.82 -5.73 -1.55
CA ASP A 204 22.56 -7.16 -1.42
C ASP A 204 22.00 -7.78 -2.72
N TRP A 205 21.64 -6.92 -3.67
CA TRP A 205 21.07 -7.32 -4.95
C TRP A 205 22.13 -7.77 -5.94
N GLN A 206 21.83 -8.88 -6.61
CA GLN A 206 22.64 -9.43 -7.68
C GLN A 206 21.81 -9.49 -8.97
N ALA A 207 22.44 -9.24 -10.11
CA ALA A 207 21.81 -9.44 -11.40
C ALA A 207 21.46 -10.92 -11.58
N ALA A 208 20.21 -11.21 -11.92
CA ALA A 208 19.76 -12.56 -12.23
C ALA A 208 19.74 -12.80 -13.74
N ALA A 209 19.52 -14.04 -14.16
CA ALA A 209 19.35 -14.36 -15.57
C ALA A 209 18.07 -13.71 -16.10
N GLY A 210 18.22 -12.64 -16.88
CA GLY A 210 17.12 -11.91 -17.53
C GLY A 210 17.34 -10.39 -17.51
N PRO A 211 16.86 -9.64 -18.52
CA PRO A 211 16.95 -8.19 -18.50
C PRO A 211 16.11 -7.61 -17.35
N GLY A 212 16.75 -6.83 -16.47
CA GLY A 212 16.07 -6.09 -15.40
C GLY A 212 15.66 -6.92 -14.17
N THR A 213 15.93 -8.22 -14.16
CA THR A 213 15.65 -9.08 -13.00
C THR A 213 16.83 -9.10 -12.04
N HIS A 214 16.57 -8.73 -10.78
CA HIS A 214 17.53 -8.81 -9.69
C HIS A 214 17.06 -9.80 -8.64
N ARG A 215 18.02 -10.36 -7.90
CA ARG A 215 17.73 -11.32 -6.83
C ARG A 215 18.60 -11.01 -5.61
N ALA A 216 18.02 -11.18 -4.44
CA ALA A 216 18.72 -11.15 -3.15
C ALA A 216 18.38 -12.42 -2.37
N SER A 217 19.25 -12.83 -1.46
CA SER A 217 19.01 -13.99 -0.59
C SER A 217 19.07 -13.55 0.87
N LEU A 218 18.08 -13.98 1.64
CA LEU A 218 17.97 -13.69 3.07
C LEU A 218 17.84 -14.98 3.86
N GLN A 219 18.76 -15.21 4.81
CA GLN A 219 18.66 -16.33 5.75
C GLN A 219 18.38 -15.79 7.14
N VAL A 220 17.32 -16.29 7.79
CA VAL A 220 16.92 -15.86 9.14
C VAL A 220 16.80 -17.07 10.05
N GLN A 221 17.60 -17.10 11.10
CA GLN A 221 17.49 -18.08 12.18
C GLN A 221 16.89 -17.40 13.41
N LEU A 222 15.80 -17.94 13.94
CA LEU A 222 15.21 -17.51 15.20
C LEU A 222 15.81 -18.35 16.34
N PRO A 223 16.43 -17.73 17.36
CA PRO A 223 16.79 -18.43 18.58
C PRO A 223 15.55 -18.84 19.38
N ALA A 224 15.58 -20.01 20.02
CA ALA A 224 14.52 -20.40 20.95
C ALA A 224 14.41 -19.39 22.09
N LEU A 225 13.18 -19.09 22.53
CA LEU A 225 12.99 -18.30 23.73
C LEU A 225 13.64 -19.04 24.90
N SER A 226 14.33 -18.31 25.77
CA SER A 226 14.77 -18.89 27.03
C SER A 226 13.51 -19.29 27.80
N ALA A 227 13.19 -20.58 27.81
CA ALA A 227 12.16 -21.08 28.70
C ALA A 227 12.58 -20.64 30.10
N SER A 228 11.74 -19.83 30.77
CA SER A 228 11.91 -19.57 32.19
C SER A 228 11.98 -20.94 32.84
N VAL A 229 13.18 -21.34 33.25
CA VAL A 229 13.43 -22.58 33.97
C VAL A 229 12.57 -22.46 35.22
N VAL A 230 11.40 -23.11 35.22
CA VAL A 230 10.61 -23.25 36.43
C VAL A 230 11.46 -24.13 37.33
N PRO A 231 11.96 -23.63 38.48
CA PRO A 231 12.65 -24.51 39.41
C PRO A 231 11.61 -25.54 39.87
N GLU A 232 11.85 -26.82 39.57
CA GLU A 232 11.12 -27.91 40.21
C GLU A 232 11.24 -27.67 41.72
N THR A 233 10.10 -27.51 42.38
CA THR A 233 10.09 -27.45 43.85
C THR A 233 10.35 -28.88 44.31
N PRO A 234 11.45 -29.17 45.03
CA PRO A 234 11.67 -30.52 45.53
C PRO A 234 10.51 -30.89 46.46
N GLU A 235 9.79 -31.97 46.13
CA GLU A 235 8.84 -32.59 47.04
C GLU A 235 9.61 -33.14 48.25
N ASN A 236 9.21 -32.70 49.45
CA ASN A 236 9.69 -33.21 50.74
C ASN A 236 8.77 -34.31 51.26
#